data_AF-A0A5B8UBF5-F1
#
_entry.id   AF-A0A5B8UBF5-F1
#
_cell.length_a   1.000
_cell.length_b   1.000
_cell.length_c   1.000
_cell.angle_alpha   90.00
_cell.angle_beta   90.00
_cell.angle_gamma   90.00
#
_symmetry.space_group_name_H-M   'P 1'
#
loop_
_entity.id
_entity.type
_entity.pdbx_description
1 polymer ?
#
loop_
_entity_poly.entity_id
_entity_poly.type
_entity_poly.pdbx_seq_one_letter_code
_entity_poly.pdbx_strand_id
1 'polypeptide(L)'
;MASRVADPAVGERSIGPVRRTLVLLAVAAAVAVPIAAVPAADAAPVLVLGADGHVRTREDPYLPPAAPLPAPAPVDAVPRARAAAAGPSVPAELRRLQAAGTLDPATAAGYHDAYVAARDTLRRLHGYRRTQLAAVLGQVRAAAAGGRFIPSRLPALFLTLQRNRAWWAAAPIPAPGRRMTFQGSRIVWQHYPGQGLQIQWLGTFGKANALWRSGDHDPDLRRLLDEALGLATQRAGGIAFEYQFTFDGGRPPWVSGLAQGTALSALSRAAVRLSAPAYFDAARSALGIFRTPPPQGVRVDTPAGAHYLQYSYAPSQRIVNGFTQALNGLHDFAALANDDEGRALFASGEAELRTELPAFDTGAWSLYSRAATGGGGMESDLGYHELLRDFLRGLCDRLTADARRAASVGGTEASPAPDPAPYCQTATRFTDDLRTPPVLAIAPQRLRQKGSGAIRFTVDKVSWVTITIRRGSTVVLQRTARLGRGRHRIGFRPAKAGPHTITLRAVDLAGNAATATGALSVAPAAAKRRRAP
;
A
#
# COMPACT_ATOMS: atom_id res chain seq x y z
N MET A 1 -2.38 -21.32 42.69
CA MET A 1 -1.59 -21.12 41.45
C MET A 1 -2.50 -20.55 40.38
N ALA A 2 -2.52 -19.22 40.29
CA ALA A 2 -3.44 -18.45 39.47
C ALA A 2 -2.71 -17.92 38.23
N SER A 3 -3.20 -18.24 37.04
CA SER A 3 -2.79 -17.58 35.80
C SER A 3 -3.84 -16.50 35.49
N ARG A 4 -3.43 -15.24 35.58
CA ARG A 4 -4.28 -14.07 35.32
C ARG A 4 -4.40 -13.83 33.83
N VAL A 5 -5.65 -13.76 33.41
CA VAL A 5 -6.17 -13.25 32.14
C VAL A 5 -5.76 -11.77 31.99
N ALA A 6 -5.20 -11.40 30.85
CA ALA A 6 -5.02 -10.01 30.45
C ALA A 6 -6.16 -9.61 29.51
N ASP A 7 -6.92 -8.62 29.97
CA ASP A 7 -8.03 -7.93 29.31
C ASP A 7 -7.49 -6.92 28.27
N PRO A 8 -8.18 -6.69 27.14
CA PRO A 8 -8.12 -5.39 26.50
C PRO A 8 -9.53 -4.84 26.27
N ALA A 9 -9.94 -3.95 27.18
CA ALA A 9 -10.97 -2.97 26.94
C ALA A 9 -10.33 -1.57 26.94
N VAL A 10 -10.23 -0.94 25.76
CA VAL A 10 -10.44 0.51 25.61
C VAL A 10 -11.14 0.69 24.27
N GLY A 11 -12.43 1.00 24.32
CA GLY A 11 -13.25 1.29 23.16
C GLY A 11 -12.93 2.68 22.60
N GLU A 12 -12.85 2.77 21.28
CA GLU A 12 -12.82 4.05 20.58
C GLU A 12 -14.24 4.37 20.11
N ARG A 13 -14.71 5.54 20.52
CA ARG A 13 -16.11 5.99 20.41
C ARG A 13 -16.39 6.52 18.99
N SER A 14 -17.44 5.94 18.41
CA SER A 14 -18.42 6.51 17.46
C SER A 14 -18.27 8.00 17.09
N ILE A 15 -18.24 8.29 15.79
CA ILE A 15 -18.67 9.57 15.21
C ILE A 15 -19.88 9.28 14.29
N GLY A 16 -20.97 10.00 14.54
CA GLY A 16 -22.30 9.81 13.93
C GLY A 16 -22.45 10.35 12.49
N PRO A 17 -23.65 10.18 11.89
CA PRO A 17 -23.87 10.38 10.46
C PRO A 17 -24.12 11.86 10.12
N VAL A 18 -23.47 12.36 9.07
CA VAL A 18 -23.79 13.66 8.47
C VAL A 18 -24.91 13.47 7.43
N ARG A 19 -26.00 14.22 7.62
CA ARG A 19 -27.19 14.26 6.75
C ARG A 19 -26.83 14.82 5.36
N ARG A 20 -27.29 14.15 4.31
CA ARG A 20 -27.26 14.64 2.92
C ARG A 20 -28.52 15.47 2.65
N THR A 21 -28.34 16.68 2.12
CA THR A 21 -29.44 17.49 1.57
C THR A 21 -29.48 17.31 0.05
N LEU A 22 -30.65 16.96 -0.46
CA LEU A 22 -31.02 16.84 -1.87
C LEU A 22 -31.18 18.22 -2.52
N VAL A 23 -30.69 18.40 -3.75
CA VAL A 23 -31.25 19.34 -4.73
C VAL A 23 -31.27 18.66 -6.10
N LEU A 24 -32.39 18.80 -6.79
CA LEU A 24 -32.78 18.21 -8.07
C LEU A 24 -32.92 19.31 -9.14
N LEU A 25 -32.82 18.89 -10.42
CA LEU A 25 -33.24 19.56 -11.69
C LEU A 25 -32.30 20.64 -12.27
N ALA A 26 -32.06 20.77 -13.58
CA ALA A 26 -32.55 20.11 -14.80
C ALA A 26 -31.56 20.31 -15.98
N VAL A 27 -31.83 19.58 -17.07
CA VAL A 27 -31.06 19.31 -18.30
C VAL A 27 -30.93 20.51 -19.26
N ALA A 28 -29.77 20.63 -19.92
CA ALA A 28 -29.66 21.07 -21.32
C ALA A 28 -28.38 20.48 -21.96
N ALA A 29 -28.53 19.89 -23.14
CA ALA A 29 -27.55 19.06 -23.83
C ALA A 29 -26.55 19.87 -24.66
N ALA A 30 -25.26 19.53 -24.54
CA ALA A 30 -24.24 19.74 -25.56
C ALA A 30 -23.21 18.61 -25.45
N VAL A 31 -22.87 18.00 -26.58
CA VAL A 31 -22.01 16.82 -26.70
C VAL A 31 -20.58 17.16 -26.25
N ALA A 32 -20.25 16.80 -25.01
CA ALA A 32 -18.90 16.68 -24.50
C ALA A 32 -18.75 15.26 -23.95
N VAL A 33 -17.78 14.51 -24.48
CA VAL A 33 -17.41 13.20 -23.94
C VAL A 33 -17.02 13.38 -22.48
N PRO A 34 -17.72 12.76 -21.50
CA PRO A 34 -17.36 12.91 -20.11
C PRO A 34 -16.11 12.05 -19.86
N ILE A 35 -14.96 12.72 -19.84
CA ILE A 35 -13.77 12.21 -19.17
C ILE A 35 -14.20 11.96 -17.73
N ALA A 36 -14.18 10.69 -17.31
CA ALA A 36 -14.63 10.28 -15.99
C ALA A 36 -13.89 11.08 -14.91
N ALA A 37 -14.59 12.03 -14.29
CA ALA A 37 -14.14 12.72 -13.09
C ALA A 37 -14.04 11.68 -11.98
N VAL A 38 -12.81 11.34 -11.60
CA VAL A 38 -12.54 10.75 -10.29
C VAL A 38 -13.05 11.77 -9.27
N PRO A 39 -13.88 11.39 -8.28
CA PRO A 39 -14.28 12.35 -7.25
C PRO A 39 -13.01 12.93 -6.61
N ALA A 40 -12.98 14.24 -6.42
CA ALA A 40 -11.90 14.90 -5.69
C ALA A 40 -11.76 14.18 -4.34
N ALA A 41 -10.70 13.38 -4.21
CA ALA A 41 -10.33 12.79 -2.95
C ALA A 41 -10.06 13.96 -1.99
N ASP A 42 -10.60 13.88 -0.77
CA ASP A 42 -10.32 14.84 0.31
C ASP A 42 -8.81 15.15 0.29
N ALA A 43 -8.46 16.41 0.00
CA ALA A 43 -7.08 16.84 0.04
C ALA A 43 -6.55 16.54 1.44
N ALA A 44 -5.40 15.87 1.53
CA ALA A 44 -4.87 15.50 2.82
C ALA A 44 -4.12 16.70 3.39
N PRO A 45 -4.47 17.21 4.58
CA PRO A 45 -3.68 18.26 5.20
C PRO A 45 -2.26 17.73 5.41
N VAL A 46 -1.26 18.42 4.85
CA VAL A 46 0.15 18.13 5.07
C VAL A 46 0.70 19.09 6.09
N LEU A 47 1.60 18.59 6.95
CA LEU A 47 2.38 19.48 7.80
C LEU A 47 3.53 20.07 6.98
N VAL A 48 3.82 21.35 7.15
CA VAL A 48 4.94 22.04 6.49
C VAL A 48 5.82 22.64 7.57
N LEU A 49 7.08 22.20 7.65
CA LEU A 49 8.07 22.88 8.49
C LEU A 49 8.63 24.10 7.73
N GLY A 50 8.35 25.29 8.25
CA GLY A 50 8.87 26.55 7.74
C GLY A 50 10.35 26.77 8.05
N ALA A 51 11.00 27.69 7.33
CA ALA A 51 12.38 28.10 7.59
C ALA A 51 12.53 28.81 8.96
N ASP A 52 11.42 29.36 9.47
CA ASP A 52 11.28 29.94 10.82
C ASP A 52 11.16 28.87 11.92
N GLY A 53 11.17 27.58 11.57
CA GLY A 53 11.02 26.48 12.52
C GLY A 53 9.57 26.20 12.95
N HIS A 54 8.60 26.96 12.45
CA HIS A 54 7.19 26.77 12.78
C HIS A 54 6.52 25.77 11.82
N VAL A 55 5.70 24.88 12.38
CA VAL A 55 4.90 23.93 11.60
C VAL A 55 3.54 24.54 11.29
N ARG A 56 3.17 24.52 10.01
CA ARG A 56 1.87 24.96 9.51
C ARG A 56 1.16 23.80 8.83
N THR A 57 -0.16 23.77 8.89
CA THR A 57 -0.96 22.85 8.08
C THR A 57 -1.24 23.51 6.74
N ARG A 58 -1.06 22.76 5.65
CA ARG A 58 -1.40 23.18 4.28
C ARG A 58 -2.22 22.08 3.62
N GLU A 59 -3.28 22.45 2.92
CA GLU A 59 -3.95 21.52 2.01
C GLU A 59 -3.11 21.31 0.76
N ASP A 60 -2.87 20.06 0.40
CA ASP A 60 -2.14 19.69 -0.82
C ASP A 60 -3.09 18.85 -1.69
N PRO A 61 -3.83 19.47 -2.63
CA PRO A 61 -4.86 18.77 -3.42
C PRO A 61 -4.26 17.71 -4.35
N TYR A 62 -2.95 17.74 -4.55
CA TYR A 62 -2.21 16.78 -5.39
C TYR A 62 -1.70 15.58 -4.61
N LEU A 63 -1.89 15.55 -3.29
CA LEU A 63 -1.44 14.46 -2.44
C LEU A 63 -2.64 13.75 -1.82
N PRO A 64 -2.93 12.48 -2.18
CA PRO A 64 -4.03 11.75 -1.57
C PRO A 64 -3.80 11.55 -0.06
N PRO A 65 -4.84 11.21 0.72
CA PRO A 65 -4.67 10.76 2.10
C PRO A 65 -3.68 9.61 2.21
N ALA A 66 -2.96 9.54 3.34
CA ALA A 66 -2.16 8.36 3.63
C ALA A 66 -3.11 7.18 3.84
N ALA A 67 -3.17 6.25 2.88
CA ALA A 67 -3.82 4.98 3.11
C ALA A 67 -3.09 4.26 4.26
N PRO A 68 -3.81 3.69 5.23
CA PRO A 68 -3.20 2.80 6.21
C PRO A 68 -2.59 1.62 5.44
N LEU A 69 -1.27 1.47 5.49
CA LEU A 69 -0.62 0.29 4.95
C LEU A 69 -0.97 -0.89 5.89
N PRO A 70 -1.62 -1.96 5.42
CA PRO A 70 -2.06 -3.06 6.24
C PRO A 70 -0.82 -3.87 6.61
N ALA A 71 -0.82 -4.42 7.82
CA ALA A 71 0.13 -5.46 8.16
C ALA A 71 -0.21 -6.71 7.31
N PRO A 72 0.69 -7.24 6.45
CA PRO A 72 0.55 -8.55 5.88
C PRO A 72 0.71 -9.63 6.94
N ALA A 73 0.41 -10.85 6.51
CA ALA A 73 0.61 -12.06 7.26
C ALA A 73 2.05 -12.15 7.81
N PRO A 74 2.25 -12.79 8.98
CA PRO A 74 3.57 -12.99 9.55
C PRO A 74 4.47 -13.66 8.51
N VAL A 75 5.49 -12.93 8.05
CA VAL A 75 6.65 -13.54 7.41
C VAL A 75 7.38 -14.37 8.47
N ASP A 76 7.90 -15.53 8.08
CA ASP A 76 8.73 -16.35 8.97
C ASP A 76 9.77 -15.47 9.66
N ALA A 77 9.93 -15.68 10.97
CA ALA A 77 10.84 -14.90 11.79
C ALA A 77 12.23 -14.92 11.16
N VAL A 78 12.63 -13.80 10.55
CA VAL A 78 14.00 -13.61 10.07
C VAL A 78 14.91 -13.87 11.27
N PRO A 79 15.90 -14.77 11.17
CA PRO A 79 16.77 -15.09 12.29
C PRO A 79 17.28 -13.82 12.95
N ARG A 80 17.17 -13.76 14.29
CA ARG A 80 17.79 -12.71 15.10
C ARG A 80 19.24 -12.60 14.62
N ALA A 81 19.59 -11.45 14.05
CA ALA A 81 20.94 -11.21 13.60
C ALA A 81 21.85 -11.39 14.82
N ARG A 82 22.81 -12.33 14.72
CA ARG A 82 24.00 -12.32 15.58
C ARG A 82 24.54 -10.88 15.57
N ALA A 83 24.94 -10.37 16.73
CA ALA A 83 25.55 -9.05 16.86
C ALA A 83 26.63 -8.92 15.77
N ALA A 84 26.34 -8.11 14.74
CA ALA A 84 27.25 -7.94 13.63
C ALA A 84 28.56 -7.35 14.19
N ALA A 85 29.70 -7.87 13.73
CA ALA A 85 30.99 -7.24 13.99
C ALA A 85 30.88 -5.73 13.71
N ALA A 86 31.53 -4.90 14.54
CA ALA A 86 31.47 -3.46 14.40
C ALA A 86 32.07 -3.05 13.04
N GLY A 87 31.20 -2.92 12.02
CA GLY A 87 31.59 -2.47 10.69
C GLY A 87 32.09 -1.02 10.71
N PRO A 88 32.56 -0.51 9.57
CA PRO A 88 33.10 0.84 9.47
C PRO A 88 32.15 1.91 10.03
N SER A 89 32.73 2.90 10.71
CA SER A 89 31.98 4.05 11.22
C SER A 89 31.64 5.03 10.09
N VAL A 90 30.58 5.84 10.28
CA VAL A 90 30.20 6.88 9.31
C VAL A 90 31.37 7.82 8.95
N PRO A 91 32.14 8.38 9.92
CA PRO A 91 33.31 9.18 9.56
C PRO A 91 34.41 8.42 8.80
N ALA A 92 34.60 7.13 9.10
CA ALA A 92 35.57 6.31 8.39
C ALA A 92 35.16 6.09 6.93
N GLU A 93 33.89 5.81 6.67
CA GLU A 93 33.37 5.65 5.30
C GLU A 93 33.38 6.96 4.52
N LEU A 94 33.06 8.10 5.14
CA LEU A 94 33.18 9.40 4.48
C LEU A 94 34.63 9.67 4.06
N ARG A 95 35.61 9.42 4.95
CA ARG A 95 37.04 9.55 4.61
C ARG A 95 37.47 8.57 3.52
N ARG A 96 36.96 7.34 3.55
CA ARG A 96 37.26 6.32 2.52
C ARG A 96 36.76 6.78 1.15
N LEU A 97 35.52 7.25 1.05
CA LEU A 97 34.94 7.74 -0.20
C LEU A 97 35.68 8.98 -0.73
N GLN A 98 36.09 9.88 0.16
CA GLN A 98 36.90 11.05 -0.18
C GLN A 98 38.29 10.65 -0.68
N ALA A 99 38.99 9.75 0.03
CA ALA A 99 40.29 9.24 -0.39
C ALA A 99 40.23 8.49 -1.74
N ALA A 100 39.11 7.84 -2.03
CA ALA A 100 38.84 7.19 -3.31
C ALA A 100 38.46 8.18 -4.44
N GLY A 101 38.35 9.48 -4.17
CA GLY A 101 37.93 10.48 -5.16
C GLY A 101 36.46 10.39 -5.58
N THR A 102 35.66 9.55 -4.92
CA THR A 102 34.24 9.32 -5.23
C THR A 102 33.28 10.24 -4.49
N LEU A 103 33.80 11.07 -3.59
CA LEU A 103 33.08 12.10 -2.84
C LEU A 103 34.01 13.30 -2.66
N ASP A 104 33.57 14.48 -3.08
CA ASP A 104 34.41 15.68 -2.94
C ASP A 104 34.55 16.10 -1.47
N PRO A 105 35.64 16.78 -1.09
CA PRO A 105 35.91 17.14 0.30
C PRO A 105 34.83 18.03 0.95
N ALA A 106 34.22 18.94 0.19
CA ALA A 106 33.21 19.85 0.72
C ALA A 106 31.91 19.11 1.06
N THR A 107 31.46 18.21 0.17
CA THR A 107 30.30 17.36 0.42
C THR A 107 30.58 16.38 1.57
N ALA A 108 31.77 15.78 1.64
CA ALA A 108 32.17 14.91 2.73
C ALA A 108 32.13 15.63 4.10
N ALA A 109 32.65 16.85 4.16
CA ALA A 109 32.58 17.70 5.35
C ALA A 109 31.14 18.03 5.73
N GLY A 110 30.29 18.44 4.78
CA GLY A 110 28.87 18.71 5.03
C GLY A 110 28.11 17.51 5.59
N TYR A 111 28.37 16.31 5.08
CA TYR A 111 27.80 15.06 5.62
C TYR A 111 28.33 14.74 7.01
N HIS A 112 29.63 14.92 7.25
CA HIS A 112 30.22 14.75 8.57
C HIS A 112 29.56 15.69 9.60
N ASP A 113 29.41 16.97 9.26
CA ASP A 113 28.82 17.98 10.14
C ASP A 113 27.34 17.70 10.42
N ALA A 114 26.58 17.28 9.39
CA ALA A 114 25.20 16.84 9.58
C ALA A 114 25.10 15.64 10.54
N TYR A 115 26.03 14.68 10.45
CA TYR A 115 26.09 13.54 11.35
C TYR A 115 26.41 13.95 12.79
N VAL A 116 27.41 14.80 13.00
CA VAL A 116 27.79 15.31 14.32
C VAL A 116 26.65 16.12 14.94
N ALA A 117 26.07 17.06 14.19
CA ALA A 117 24.96 17.89 14.66
C ALA A 117 23.74 17.06 15.05
N ALA A 118 23.43 15.98 14.32
CA ALA A 118 22.35 15.06 14.69
C ALA A 118 22.67 14.27 15.96
N ARG A 119 23.93 13.81 16.16
CA ARG A 119 24.36 13.16 17.40
C ARG A 119 24.26 14.09 18.61
N ASP A 120 24.67 15.34 18.47
CA ASP A 120 24.61 16.32 19.55
C ASP A 120 23.17 16.71 19.88
N THR A 121 22.33 16.83 18.86
CA THR A 121 20.89 17.01 19.05
C THR A 121 20.31 15.81 19.81
N LEU A 122 20.66 14.57 19.42
CA LEU A 122 20.18 13.36 20.09
C LEU A 122 20.53 13.33 21.58
N ARG A 123 21.73 13.80 21.97
CA ARG A 123 22.16 13.86 23.38
C ARG A 123 21.24 14.72 24.26
N ARG A 124 20.62 15.75 23.67
CA ARG A 124 19.69 16.68 24.34
C ARG A 124 18.23 16.24 24.27
N LEU A 125 17.90 15.24 23.46
CA LEU A 125 16.54 14.74 23.32
C LEU A 125 16.26 13.61 24.31
N HIS A 126 15.01 13.56 24.77
CA HIS A 126 14.48 12.51 25.65
C HIS A 126 13.20 11.88 25.07
N GLY A 127 12.78 10.76 25.65
CA GLY A 127 11.51 10.09 25.32
C GLY A 127 11.32 9.81 23.84
N TYR A 128 10.09 10.04 23.34
CA TYR A 128 9.69 9.72 21.97
C TYR A 128 10.59 10.37 20.91
N ARG A 129 10.92 11.66 21.06
CA ARG A 129 11.79 12.41 20.12
C ARG A 129 13.17 11.78 19.99
N ARG A 130 13.75 11.36 21.13
CA ARG A 130 15.04 10.65 21.16
C ARG A 130 14.95 9.33 20.39
N THR A 131 13.90 8.55 20.62
CA THR A 131 13.69 7.27 19.91
C THR A 131 13.64 7.46 18.40
N GLN A 132 12.90 8.48 17.92
CA GLN A 132 12.79 8.75 16.48
C GLN A 132 14.14 9.14 15.85
N LEU A 133 14.86 10.10 16.44
CA LEU A 133 16.15 10.54 15.89
C LEU A 133 17.23 9.45 16.03
N ALA A 134 17.20 8.67 17.12
CA ALA A 134 18.11 7.54 17.31
C ALA A 134 17.94 6.48 16.21
N ALA A 135 16.71 6.19 15.81
CA ALA A 135 16.44 5.23 14.75
C ALA A 135 17.00 5.68 13.40
N VAL A 136 16.86 6.97 13.06
CA VAL A 136 17.39 7.54 11.80
C VAL A 136 18.92 7.56 11.81
N LEU A 137 19.54 7.94 12.93
CA LEU A 137 21.00 7.80 13.11
C LEU A 137 21.45 6.33 12.99
N GLY A 138 20.64 5.41 13.51
CA GLY A 138 20.85 3.97 13.39
C GLY A 138 20.84 3.50 11.94
N GLN A 139 19.94 4.02 11.09
CA GLN A 139 19.89 3.71 9.65
C GLN A 139 21.18 4.16 8.94
N VAL A 140 21.66 5.38 9.20
CA VAL A 140 22.93 5.88 8.61
C VAL A 140 24.13 5.03 9.05
N ARG A 141 24.18 4.65 10.34
CA ARG A 141 25.22 3.75 10.87
C ARG A 141 25.15 2.36 10.25
N ALA A 142 23.96 1.81 10.10
CA ALA A 142 23.77 0.49 9.49
C ALA A 142 24.17 0.49 8.01
N ALA A 143 23.94 1.60 7.29
CA ALA A 143 24.42 1.74 5.91
C ALA A 143 25.96 1.72 5.83
N ALA A 144 26.65 2.45 6.72
CA ALA A 144 28.11 2.43 6.83
C ALA A 144 28.65 1.03 7.20
N ALA A 145 28.16 0.47 8.30
CA ALA A 145 28.63 -0.82 8.80
C ALA A 145 28.31 -1.99 7.84
N GLY A 146 27.23 -1.88 7.07
CA GLY A 146 26.77 -2.92 6.14
C GLY A 146 27.36 -2.84 4.73
N GLY A 147 28.34 -1.97 4.47
CA GLY A 147 28.92 -1.80 3.13
C GLY A 147 27.95 -1.20 2.10
N ARG A 148 26.94 -0.45 2.55
CA ARG A 148 25.90 0.17 1.71
C ARG A 148 26.06 1.68 1.63
N PHE A 149 27.21 2.21 2.02
CA PHE A 149 27.51 3.64 2.03
C PHE A 149 28.19 4.02 0.72
N ILE A 150 27.38 4.20 -0.32
CA ILE A 150 27.82 4.56 -1.68
C ILE A 150 27.45 6.01 -2.00
N PRO A 151 28.22 6.72 -2.85
CA PRO A 151 28.01 8.14 -3.12
C PRO A 151 26.57 8.50 -3.49
N SER A 152 25.94 7.74 -4.41
CA SER A 152 24.58 7.99 -4.88
C SER A 152 23.48 7.76 -3.83
N ARG A 153 23.79 7.10 -2.70
CA ARG A 153 22.85 6.90 -1.59
C ARG A 153 22.96 7.99 -0.52
N LEU A 154 24.11 8.67 -0.45
CA LEU A 154 24.36 9.65 0.60
C LEU A 154 23.38 10.84 0.59
N PRO A 155 23.00 11.42 -0.58
CA PRO A 155 22.04 12.51 -0.60
C PRO A 155 20.73 12.17 0.13
N ALA A 156 20.12 11.03 -0.16
CA ALA A 156 18.89 10.59 0.48
C ALA A 156 19.05 10.30 1.99
N LEU A 157 20.15 9.63 2.38
CA LEU A 157 20.44 9.31 3.78
C LEU A 157 20.65 10.58 4.62
N PHE A 158 21.47 11.50 4.15
CA PHE A 158 21.80 12.71 4.90
C PHE A 158 20.69 13.75 4.86
N LEU A 159 19.94 13.86 3.76
CA LEU A 159 18.72 14.66 3.74
C LEU A 159 17.73 14.14 4.79
N THR A 160 17.51 12.82 4.84
CA THR A 160 16.65 12.19 5.85
C THR A 160 17.12 12.50 7.27
N LEU A 161 18.43 12.39 7.53
CA LEU A 161 19.01 12.72 8.84
C LEU A 161 18.78 14.19 9.22
N GLN A 162 19.04 15.12 8.30
CA GLN A 162 18.88 16.56 8.53
C GLN A 162 17.42 16.95 8.77
N ARG A 163 16.49 16.42 7.96
CA ARG A 163 15.05 16.66 8.12
C ARG A 163 14.53 16.14 9.45
N ASN A 164 14.98 14.95 9.87
CA ASN A 164 14.63 14.40 11.18
C ASN A 164 15.23 15.21 12.33
N ARG A 165 16.50 15.62 12.22
CA ARG A 165 17.11 16.50 13.23
C ARG A 165 16.29 17.78 13.40
N ALA A 166 15.97 18.46 12.30
CA ALA A 166 15.21 19.70 12.31
C ALA A 166 13.82 19.52 12.94
N TRP A 167 13.10 18.47 12.55
CA TRP A 167 11.77 18.20 13.09
C TRP A 167 11.80 17.83 14.57
N TRP A 168 12.57 16.80 14.95
CA TRP A 168 12.52 16.27 16.30
C TRP A 168 13.12 17.19 17.34
N ALA A 169 13.94 18.17 16.94
CA ALA A 169 14.45 19.21 17.83
C ALA A 169 13.35 20.09 18.43
N ALA A 170 12.32 20.48 17.65
CA ALA A 170 11.36 21.50 18.08
C ALA A 170 9.91 21.33 17.58
N ALA A 171 9.68 20.66 16.44
CA ALA A 171 8.35 20.56 15.84
C ALA A 171 7.39 19.66 16.62
N PRO A 172 6.06 19.85 16.54
CA PRO A 172 5.07 18.96 17.19
C PRO A 172 5.24 17.49 16.81
N ILE A 173 4.84 16.58 17.72
CA ILE A 173 4.87 15.13 17.45
C ILE A 173 3.74 14.80 16.47
N PRO A 174 4.04 14.33 15.25
CA PRO A 174 3.02 13.98 14.27
C PRO A 174 2.40 12.62 14.62
N ALA A 175 1.13 12.42 14.23
CA ALA A 175 0.49 11.12 14.31
C ALA A 175 1.19 10.07 13.40
N PRO A 176 1.09 8.77 13.70
CA PRO A 176 1.54 7.71 12.80
C PRO A 176 0.98 7.89 11.39
N GLY A 177 1.82 7.70 10.36
CA GLY A 177 1.39 7.79 8.97
C GLY A 177 1.11 9.21 8.46
N ARG A 178 1.22 10.24 9.31
CA ARG A 178 1.04 11.64 8.89
C ARG A 178 2.02 11.99 7.77
N ARG A 179 1.53 12.67 6.72
CA ARG A 179 2.36 13.21 5.63
C ARG A 179 2.80 14.65 5.93
N MET A 180 3.99 15.01 5.45
CA MET A 180 4.57 16.34 5.61
C MET A 180 5.54 16.70 4.50
N THR A 181 5.84 17.98 4.41
CA THR A 181 6.85 18.56 3.50
C THR A 181 7.70 19.58 4.28
N PHE A 182 8.79 20.03 3.68
CA PHE A 182 9.63 21.08 4.23
C PHE A 182 9.61 22.28 3.29
N GLN A 183 9.72 23.49 3.83
CA GLN A 183 9.77 24.69 3.00
C GLN A 183 10.85 24.57 1.92
N GLY A 184 10.48 24.93 0.68
CA GLY A 184 11.34 24.82 -0.50
C GLY A 184 11.40 23.42 -1.15
N SER A 185 11.03 22.36 -0.42
CA SER A 185 11.01 20.99 -0.93
C SER A 185 9.62 20.59 -1.41
N ARG A 186 9.57 19.76 -2.46
CA ARG A 186 8.34 19.14 -2.96
C ARG A 186 8.27 17.63 -2.64
N ILE A 187 9.32 17.06 -2.08
CA ILE A 187 9.36 15.66 -1.63
C ILE A 187 8.35 15.42 -0.51
N VAL A 188 7.64 14.31 -0.61
CA VAL A 188 6.67 13.88 0.40
C VAL A 188 7.39 13.05 1.46
N TRP A 189 7.19 13.44 2.71
CA TRP A 189 7.68 12.73 3.89
C TRP A 189 6.53 12.11 4.65
N GLN A 190 6.78 10.99 5.33
CA GLN A 190 5.80 10.33 6.17
C GLN A 190 6.42 9.90 7.51
N HIS A 191 5.66 10.04 8.59
CA HIS A 191 6.09 9.61 9.92
C HIS A 191 5.83 8.12 10.13
N TYR A 192 6.89 7.39 10.46
CA TYR A 192 6.86 5.97 10.84
C TYR A 192 7.32 5.84 12.30
N PRO A 193 6.42 5.49 13.25
CA PRO A 193 6.78 5.38 14.65
C PRO A 193 7.96 4.44 14.89
N GLY A 194 8.98 4.95 15.58
CA GLY A 194 10.21 4.22 15.89
C GLY A 194 11.24 4.24 14.77
N GLN A 195 10.96 4.94 13.67
CA GLN A 195 11.85 5.07 12.51
C GLN A 195 11.98 6.51 12.02
N GLY A 196 11.32 7.47 12.67
CA GLY A 196 11.35 8.88 12.31
C GLY A 196 10.53 9.22 11.06
N LEU A 197 10.90 10.32 10.43
CA LEU A 197 10.36 10.78 9.16
C LEU A 197 11.12 10.13 8.02
N GLN A 198 10.42 9.60 7.04
CA GLN A 198 11.01 8.88 5.91
C GLN A 198 10.50 9.46 4.60
N ILE A 199 11.33 9.43 3.56
CA ILE A 199 10.89 9.79 2.21
C ILE A 199 9.83 8.77 1.77
N GLN A 200 8.70 9.29 1.29
CA GLN A 200 7.59 8.50 0.77
C GLN A 200 7.60 8.63 -0.76
N TRP A 201 8.26 7.70 -1.44
CA TRP A 201 8.44 7.75 -2.90
C TRP A 201 7.13 7.58 -3.67
N LEU A 202 6.25 6.65 -3.25
CA LEU A 202 4.95 6.46 -3.90
C LEU A 202 4.08 7.73 -3.86
N GLY A 203 4.06 8.44 -2.74
CA GLY A 203 3.36 9.69 -2.54
C GLY A 203 4.02 10.83 -3.31
N THR A 204 5.34 10.85 -3.39
CA THR A 204 6.11 11.83 -4.19
C THR A 204 5.76 11.70 -5.68
N PHE A 205 5.83 10.50 -6.26
CA PHE A 205 5.49 10.30 -7.67
C PHE A 205 3.98 10.31 -7.93
N GLY A 206 3.16 9.94 -6.95
CA GLY A 206 1.71 10.15 -7.00
C GLY A 206 1.37 11.63 -7.14
N LYS A 207 2.03 12.49 -6.33
CA LYS A 207 1.93 13.94 -6.45
C LYS A 207 2.42 14.46 -7.79
N ALA A 208 3.54 13.96 -8.30
CA ALA A 208 4.03 14.33 -9.63
C ALA A 208 2.99 14.05 -10.73
N ASN A 209 2.39 12.86 -10.72
CA ASN A 209 1.33 12.51 -11.68
C ASN A 209 0.07 13.36 -11.51
N ALA A 210 -0.28 13.76 -10.29
CA ALA A 210 -1.40 14.67 -10.03
C ALA A 210 -1.13 16.10 -10.53
N LEU A 211 0.09 16.62 -10.32
CA LEU A 211 0.52 17.92 -10.87
C LEU A 211 0.53 17.91 -12.41
N TRP A 212 0.97 16.81 -13.02
CA TRP A 212 0.89 16.64 -14.48
C TRP A 212 -0.56 16.64 -14.97
N ARG A 213 -1.46 15.95 -14.26
CA ARG A 213 -2.88 15.85 -14.61
C ARG A 213 -3.60 17.20 -14.48
N SER A 214 -3.20 18.04 -13.53
CA SER A 214 -3.91 19.30 -13.27
C SER A 214 -3.78 20.32 -14.40
N GLY A 215 -2.70 20.29 -15.18
CA GLY A 215 -2.61 21.13 -16.37
C GLY A 215 -1.89 22.47 -16.20
N ASP A 216 -1.58 22.88 -14.98
CA ASP A 216 -1.28 24.27 -14.62
C ASP A 216 -0.11 24.44 -13.62
N HIS A 217 0.59 23.36 -13.27
CA HIS A 217 1.64 23.36 -12.23
C HIS A 217 3.02 22.87 -12.72
N ASP A 218 3.38 23.22 -13.95
CA ASP A 218 4.64 22.80 -14.60
C ASP A 218 5.91 23.12 -13.80
N PRO A 219 6.06 24.33 -13.18
CA PRO A 219 7.23 24.63 -12.36
C PRO A 219 7.35 23.71 -11.13
N ASP A 220 6.23 23.33 -10.53
CA ASP A 220 6.20 22.45 -9.36
C ASP A 220 6.45 20.99 -9.74
N LEU A 221 5.93 20.55 -10.89
CA LEU A 221 6.24 19.25 -11.46
C LEU A 221 7.75 19.11 -11.72
N ARG A 222 8.34 20.09 -12.43
CA ARG A 222 9.78 20.14 -12.73
C ARG A 222 10.61 20.08 -11.44
N ARG A 223 10.33 20.98 -10.49
CA ARG A 223 11.06 21.05 -9.21
C ARG A 223 10.98 19.74 -8.42
N LEU A 224 9.79 19.12 -8.36
CA LEU A 224 9.62 17.85 -7.65
C LEU A 224 10.42 16.73 -8.28
N LEU A 225 10.41 16.60 -9.61
CA LEU A 225 11.12 15.54 -10.31
C LEU A 225 12.64 15.74 -10.26
N ASP A 226 13.11 16.97 -10.43
CA ASP A 226 14.54 17.29 -10.31
C ASP A 226 15.06 17.01 -8.90
N GLU A 227 14.31 17.40 -7.87
CA GLU A 227 14.62 17.08 -6.47
C GLU A 227 14.63 15.56 -6.24
N ALA A 228 13.66 14.82 -6.78
CA ALA A 228 13.60 13.37 -6.65
C ALA A 228 14.77 12.66 -7.35
N LEU A 229 15.16 13.11 -8.55
CA LEU A 229 16.29 12.55 -9.29
C LEU A 229 17.63 12.81 -8.60
N GLY A 230 17.81 13.97 -7.96
CA GLY A 230 18.97 14.25 -7.11
C GLY A 230 19.11 13.34 -5.88
N LEU A 231 18.06 12.57 -5.56
CA LEU A 231 18.03 11.63 -4.45
C LEU A 231 17.98 10.16 -4.90
N ALA A 232 17.98 9.90 -6.21
CA ALA A 232 17.97 8.56 -6.76
C ALA A 232 19.32 7.86 -6.49
N THR A 233 19.25 6.56 -6.16
CA THR A 233 20.43 5.75 -5.84
C THR A 233 20.81 4.86 -7.02
N GLN A 234 22.11 4.69 -7.28
CA GLN A 234 22.59 3.71 -8.26
C GLN A 234 22.31 2.29 -7.76
N ARG A 235 21.51 1.53 -8.51
CA ARG A 235 21.04 0.19 -8.16
C ARG A 235 20.60 -0.56 -9.42
N ALA A 236 20.87 -1.86 -9.47
CA ALA A 236 20.36 -2.75 -10.53
C ALA A 236 20.72 -2.27 -11.97
N GLY A 237 21.93 -1.74 -12.15
CA GLY A 237 22.42 -1.27 -13.45
C GLY A 237 21.84 0.09 -13.90
N GLY A 238 21.15 0.82 -13.02
CA GLY A 238 20.65 2.16 -13.29
C GLY A 238 20.26 2.88 -12.00
N ILE A 239 19.15 3.62 -12.00
CA ILE A 239 18.69 4.36 -10.81
C ILE A 239 17.51 3.68 -10.10
N ALA A 240 17.40 3.91 -8.79
CA ALA A 240 16.25 3.51 -8.01
C ALA A 240 15.92 4.49 -6.87
N PHE A 241 14.63 4.55 -6.54
CA PHE A 241 14.11 5.29 -5.40
C PHE A 241 13.99 4.33 -4.19
N GLU A 242 15.05 4.27 -3.41
CA GLU A 242 15.18 3.32 -2.30
C GLU A 242 14.52 3.80 -1.00
N TYR A 243 13.92 2.86 -0.28
CA TYR A 243 13.48 3.04 1.09
C TYR A 243 14.57 2.58 2.06
N GLN A 244 14.99 3.48 2.96
CA GLN A 244 16.14 3.29 3.86
C GLN A 244 15.74 2.81 5.27
N PHE A 245 14.48 2.46 5.47
CA PHE A 245 13.92 2.05 6.76
C PHE A 245 13.30 0.66 6.70
N THR A 246 13.09 0.04 7.86
CA THR A 246 12.40 -1.26 7.95
C THR A 246 10.92 -1.06 7.68
N PHE A 247 10.35 -1.87 6.82
CA PHE A 247 8.92 -1.86 6.61
C PHE A 247 8.48 -3.30 6.59
N ASP A 248 7.58 -3.62 7.52
CA ASP A 248 6.79 -4.83 7.37
C ASP A 248 7.63 -6.12 7.26
N GLY A 249 8.53 -6.30 8.24
CA GLY A 249 9.52 -7.40 8.27
C GLY A 249 10.69 -7.23 7.30
N GLY A 250 10.56 -6.38 6.27
CA GLY A 250 11.60 -6.03 5.31
C GLY A 250 12.75 -5.21 5.91
N ARG A 251 13.98 -5.53 5.50
CA ARG A 251 15.19 -4.79 5.90
C ARG A 251 15.61 -3.82 4.79
N PRO A 252 16.02 -2.59 5.15
CA PRO A 252 16.55 -1.64 4.16
C PRO A 252 17.94 -2.05 3.66
N PRO A 253 18.36 -1.52 2.49
CA PRO A 253 17.55 -0.76 1.56
C PRO A 253 16.68 -1.70 0.70
N TRP A 254 15.45 -1.28 0.45
CA TRP A 254 14.53 -1.98 -0.44
C TRP A 254 13.90 -1.01 -1.45
N VAL A 255 13.38 -1.57 -2.54
CA VAL A 255 12.68 -0.81 -3.60
C VAL A 255 11.29 -1.38 -3.80
N SER A 256 10.42 -0.60 -4.45
CA SER A 256 9.04 -0.98 -4.70
C SER A 256 8.67 -0.86 -6.17
N GLY A 257 8.20 -1.96 -6.79
CA GLY A 257 7.70 -1.94 -8.17
C GLY A 257 6.55 -0.95 -8.36
N LEU A 258 5.68 -0.82 -7.35
CA LEU A 258 4.60 0.16 -7.31
C LEU A 258 5.12 1.61 -7.39
N ALA A 259 6.08 1.96 -6.53
CA ALA A 259 6.64 3.32 -6.51
C ALA A 259 7.44 3.61 -7.79
N GLN A 260 8.20 2.63 -8.27
CA GLN A 260 9.06 2.76 -9.43
C GLN A 260 8.24 2.86 -10.72
N GLY A 261 7.18 2.07 -10.89
CA GLY A 261 6.24 2.22 -12.00
C GLY A 261 5.51 3.57 -11.97
N THR A 262 5.12 4.04 -10.77
CA THR A 262 4.53 5.38 -10.63
C THR A 262 5.53 6.48 -11.03
N ALA A 263 6.83 6.28 -10.76
CA ALA A 263 7.89 7.17 -11.21
C ALA A 263 8.08 7.15 -12.73
N LEU A 264 8.04 5.97 -13.36
CA LEU A 264 8.11 5.84 -14.83
C LEU A 264 7.00 6.68 -15.49
N SER A 265 5.75 6.52 -15.05
CA SER A 265 4.65 7.36 -15.54
C SER A 265 4.94 8.86 -15.37
N ALA A 266 5.39 9.28 -14.18
CA ALA A 266 5.61 10.69 -13.88
C ALA A 266 6.72 11.30 -14.73
N LEU A 267 7.85 10.60 -14.86
CA LEU A 267 9.01 11.03 -15.64
C LEU A 267 8.67 11.11 -17.13
N SER A 268 8.04 10.08 -17.69
CA SER A 268 7.65 10.06 -19.11
C SER A 268 6.63 11.14 -19.46
N ARG A 269 5.64 11.34 -18.60
CA ARG A 269 4.63 12.40 -18.76
C ARG A 269 5.25 13.79 -18.70
N ALA A 270 6.17 14.00 -17.76
CA ALA A 270 6.92 15.25 -17.64
C ALA A 270 7.85 15.47 -18.84
N ALA A 271 8.50 14.42 -19.35
CA ALA A 271 9.37 14.51 -20.52
C ALA A 271 8.63 15.11 -21.73
N VAL A 272 7.41 14.62 -22.00
CA VAL A 272 6.55 15.15 -23.06
C VAL A 272 6.05 16.54 -22.72
N ARG A 273 5.43 16.72 -21.55
CA ARG A 273 4.76 17.97 -21.17
C ARG A 273 5.71 19.17 -21.07
N LEU A 274 6.92 18.93 -20.57
CA LEU A 274 7.91 19.97 -20.31
C LEU A 274 8.97 20.06 -21.43
N SER A 275 8.81 19.29 -22.52
CA SER A 275 9.80 19.14 -23.59
C SER A 275 11.21 18.87 -23.07
N ALA A 276 11.32 17.93 -22.12
CA ALA A 276 12.53 17.66 -21.34
C ALA A 276 12.96 16.18 -21.49
N PRO A 277 13.67 15.82 -22.59
CA PRO A 277 14.00 14.43 -22.89
C PRO A 277 14.86 13.74 -21.84
N ALA A 278 15.62 14.49 -21.03
CA ALA A 278 16.40 13.95 -19.92
C ALA A 278 15.54 13.12 -18.91
N TYR A 279 14.24 13.41 -18.80
CA TYR A 279 13.35 12.58 -17.98
C TYR A 279 13.07 11.20 -18.60
N PHE A 280 13.10 11.07 -19.93
CA PHE A 280 13.08 9.74 -20.57
C PHE A 280 14.36 8.97 -20.27
N ASP A 281 15.53 9.61 -20.26
CA ASP A 281 16.79 8.94 -19.93
C ASP A 281 16.80 8.47 -18.48
N ALA A 282 16.26 9.28 -17.56
CA ALA A 282 16.06 8.88 -16.17
C ALA A 282 15.10 7.70 -16.03
N ALA A 283 13.96 7.73 -16.74
CA ALA A 283 12.99 6.63 -16.74
C ALA A 283 13.58 5.34 -17.33
N ARG A 284 14.36 5.44 -18.41
CA ARG A 284 15.10 4.31 -19.01
C ARG A 284 16.12 3.73 -18.03
N SER A 285 16.88 4.58 -17.35
CA SER A 285 17.80 4.15 -16.29
C SER A 285 17.08 3.43 -15.14
N ALA A 286 15.86 3.87 -14.80
CA ALA A 286 15.06 3.22 -13.76
C ALA A 286 14.53 1.82 -14.13
N LEU A 287 14.59 1.41 -15.40
CA LEU A 287 14.21 0.05 -15.82
C LEU A 287 15.09 -1.04 -15.21
N GLY A 288 16.30 -0.70 -14.75
CA GLY A 288 17.23 -1.61 -14.06
C GLY A 288 16.57 -2.54 -13.03
N ILE A 289 15.67 -1.98 -12.22
CA ILE A 289 14.96 -2.75 -11.18
C ILE A 289 13.95 -3.77 -11.73
N PHE A 290 13.35 -3.53 -12.90
CA PHE A 290 12.38 -4.45 -13.53
C PHE A 290 13.07 -5.57 -14.32
N ARG A 291 14.38 -5.43 -14.56
CA ARG A 291 15.23 -6.46 -15.18
C ARG A 291 15.87 -7.39 -14.16
N THR A 292 16.02 -6.91 -12.93
CA THR A 292 16.86 -7.56 -11.93
C THR A 292 16.01 -8.32 -10.91
N PRO A 293 16.40 -9.55 -10.52
CA PRO A 293 15.70 -10.28 -9.47
C PRO A 293 15.86 -9.64 -8.09
N PRO A 294 14.96 -9.95 -7.13
CA PRO A 294 15.14 -9.56 -5.74
C PRO A 294 16.42 -10.20 -5.13
N PRO A 295 17.09 -9.52 -4.17
CA PRO A 295 16.66 -8.29 -3.54
C PRO A 295 17.05 -7.02 -4.31
N GLN A 296 17.89 -7.08 -5.35
CA GLN A 296 18.40 -5.90 -6.06
C GLN A 296 17.34 -5.23 -6.93
N GLY A 297 16.47 -5.99 -7.60
CA GLY A 297 15.31 -5.47 -8.32
C GLY A 297 14.00 -6.09 -7.82
N VAL A 298 12.99 -6.10 -8.68
CA VAL A 298 11.62 -6.54 -8.37
C VAL A 298 11.13 -7.64 -9.29
N ARG A 299 11.96 -8.13 -10.22
CA ARG A 299 11.55 -9.13 -11.21
C ARG A 299 11.51 -10.53 -10.60
N VAL A 300 10.39 -11.22 -10.74
CA VAL A 300 10.30 -12.66 -10.49
C VAL A 300 9.82 -13.33 -11.76
N ASP A 301 10.69 -14.08 -12.41
CA ASP A 301 10.33 -14.83 -13.62
C ASP A 301 9.31 -15.92 -13.30
N THR A 302 8.37 -16.10 -14.23
CA THR A 302 7.29 -17.08 -14.16
C THR A 302 7.17 -17.81 -15.50
N PRO A 303 6.43 -18.93 -15.58
CA PRO A 303 6.22 -19.60 -16.86
C PRO A 303 5.51 -18.73 -17.92
N ALA A 304 4.65 -17.79 -17.52
CA ALA A 304 3.95 -16.90 -18.43
C ALA A 304 4.73 -15.61 -18.77
N GLY A 305 5.67 -15.20 -17.90
CA GLY A 305 6.44 -13.98 -18.09
C GLY A 305 7.16 -13.56 -16.82
N ALA A 306 6.79 -12.42 -16.23
CA ALA A 306 7.37 -11.98 -14.97
C ALA A 306 6.41 -11.22 -14.07
N HIS A 307 6.41 -11.54 -12.78
CA HIS A 307 5.74 -10.73 -11.76
C HIS A 307 6.69 -9.62 -11.27
N TYR A 308 6.21 -8.38 -11.19
CA TYR A 308 6.97 -7.27 -10.60
C TYR A 308 6.52 -6.99 -9.18
N LEU A 309 7.38 -7.34 -8.21
CA LEU A 309 7.10 -7.23 -6.79
C LEU A 309 6.82 -5.80 -6.34
N GLN A 310 5.78 -5.63 -5.51
CA GLN A 310 5.60 -4.37 -4.79
C GLN A 310 6.72 -4.11 -3.78
N TYR A 311 7.30 -5.15 -3.18
CA TYR A 311 8.40 -5.02 -2.22
C TYR A 311 9.53 -5.97 -2.61
N SER A 312 10.72 -5.44 -2.89
CA SER A 312 11.86 -6.26 -3.34
C SER A 312 12.35 -7.28 -2.30
N TYR A 313 11.95 -7.14 -1.04
CA TYR A 313 12.28 -8.08 0.04
C TYR A 313 11.26 -9.21 0.23
N ALA A 314 10.13 -9.19 -0.48
CA ALA A 314 9.02 -10.14 -0.26
C ALA A 314 8.72 -10.97 -1.53
N PRO A 315 9.68 -11.77 -2.04
CA PRO A 315 9.52 -12.50 -3.30
C PRO A 315 8.42 -13.59 -3.27
N SER A 316 8.02 -14.03 -2.08
CA SER A 316 6.95 -15.02 -1.88
C SER A 316 5.55 -14.41 -1.77
N GLN A 317 5.42 -13.08 -1.81
CA GLN A 317 4.14 -12.38 -1.72
C GLN A 317 3.80 -11.73 -3.07
N ARG A 318 2.62 -12.05 -3.58
CA ARG A 318 2.06 -11.46 -4.81
C ARG A 318 1.05 -10.40 -4.39
N ILE A 319 1.32 -9.13 -4.71
CA ILE A 319 0.45 -8.00 -4.39
C ILE A 319 -0.01 -7.36 -5.70
N VAL A 320 -1.28 -7.58 -6.05
CA VAL A 320 -1.75 -7.33 -7.41
C VAL A 320 -1.85 -5.83 -7.74
N ASN A 321 -2.21 -4.97 -6.79
CA ASN A 321 -2.29 -3.53 -7.08
C ASN A 321 -0.91 -2.93 -7.39
N GLY A 322 0.13 -3.34 -6.66
CA GLY A 322 1.48 -2.91 -6.93
C GLY A 322 1.98 -3.41 -8.27
N PHE A 323 1.63 -4.64 -8.64
CA PHE A 323 1.98 -5.21 -9.94
C PHE A 323 1.24 -4.51 -11.09
N THR A 324 -0.08 -4.34 -11.01
CA THR A 324 -0.86 -3.63 -12.04
C THR A 324 -0.37 -2.20 -12.25
N GLN A 325 -0.01 -1.47 -11.18
CA GLN A 325 0.53 -0.11 -11.33
C GLN A 325 1.97 -0.11 -11.88
N ALA A 326 2.78 -1.12 -11.60
CA ALA A 326 4.07 -1.28 -12.26
C ALA A 326 3.89 -1.41 -13.78
N LEU A 327 2.90 -2.19 -14.24
CA LEU A 327 2.59 -2.33 -15.67
C LEU A 327 2.05 -1.05 -16.29
N ASN A 328 1.17 -0.31 -15.59
CA ASN A 328 0.73 1.02 -16.05
C ASN A 328 1.93 1.97 -16.28
N GLY A 329 2.93 1.91 -15.40
CA GLY A 329 4.16 2.71 -15.52
C GLY A 329 5.07 2.27 -16.66
N LEU A 330 5.30 0.97 -16.80
CA LEU A 330 6.08 0.41 -17.91
C LEU A 330 5.43 0.71 -19.26
N HIS A 331 4.11 0.59 -19.35
CA HIS A 331 3.34 0.95 -20.54
C HIS A 331 3.47 2.44 -20.89
N ASP A 332 3.22 3.33 -19.92
CA ASP A 332 3.36 4.78 -20.13
C ASP A 332 4.75 5.13 -20.65
N PHE A 333 5.81 4.56 -20.05
CA PHE A 333 7.18 4.78 -20.50
C PHE A 333 7.41 4.25 -21.92
N ALA A 334 7.06 2.98 -22.17
CA ALA A 334 7.24 2.33 -23.46
C ALA A 334 6.55 3.09 -24.61
N ALA A 335 5.32 3.54 -24.39
CA ALA A 335 4.54 4.27 -25.38
C ALA A 335 5.06 5.69 -25.61
N LEU A 336 5.38 6.43 -24.54
CA LEU A 336 5.79 7.84 -24.65
C LEU A 336 7.25 8.01 -25.11
N ALA A 337 8.14 7.11 -24.69
CA ALA A 337 9.56 7.14 -25.05
C ALA A 337 9.88 6.34 -26.32
N ASN A 338 8.90 5.66 -26.90
CA ASN A 338 9.06 4.69 -27.99
C ASN A 338 10.16 3.64 -27.69
N ASP A 339 10.14 3.05 -26.50
CA ASP A 339 11.25 2.25 -25.98
C ASP A 339 10.97 0.74 -26.07
N ASP A 340 11.86 0.00 -26.75
CA ASP A 340 11.74 -1.45 -26.97
C ASP A 340 11.89 -2.28 -25.69
N GLU A 341 12.81 -1.88 -24.80
CA GLU A 341 13.02 -2.59 -23.54
C GLU A 341 11.83 -2.41 -22.60
N GLY A 342 11.29 -1.19 -22.53
CA GLY A 342 10.03 -0.89 -21.85
C GLY A 342 8.88 -1.73 -22.38
N ARG A 343 8.75 -1.85 -23.72
CA ARG A 343 7.73 -2.71 -24.36
C ARG A 343 7.90 -4.18 -23.96
N ALA A 344 9.12 -4.71 -23.99
CA ALA A 344 9.40 -6.10 -23.62
C ALA A 344 9.10 -6.39 -22.15
N LEU A 345 9.46 -5.49 -21.24
CA LEU A 345 9.15 -5.59 -19.81
C LEU A 345 7.65 -5.52 -19.56
N PHE A 346 6.94 -4.62 -20.24
CA PHE A 346 5.48 -4.55 -20.17
C PHE A 346 4.84 -5.85 -20.65
N ALA A 347 5.22 -6.35 -21.84
CA ALA A 347 4.66 -7.57 -22.42
C ALA A 347 4.89 -8.80 -21.52
N SER A 348 6.10 -8.96 -20.98
CA SER A 348 6.42 -10.03 -20.03
C SER A 348 5.57 -9.94 -18.75
N GLY A 349 5.32 -8.73 -18.24
CA GLY A 349 4.49 -8.55 -17.06
C GLY A 349 2.99 -8.67 -17.31
N GLU A 350 2.52 -8.22 -18.47
CA GLU A 350 1.12 -8.33 -18.89
C GLU A 350 0.71 -9.80 -19.05
N ALA A 351 1.57 -10.63 -19.67
CA ALA A 351 1.33 -12.06 -19.81
C ALA A 351 1.16 -12.77 -18.46
N GLU A 352 1.97 -12.38 -17.45
CA GLU A 352 1.82 -12.90 -16.09
C GLU A 352 0.56 -12.36 -15.41
N LEU A 353 0.30 -11.04 -15.45
CA LEU A 353 -0.90 -10.46 -14.81
C LEU A 353 -2.18 -11.08 -15.35
N ARG A 354 -2.25 -11.31 -16.67
CA ARG A 354 -3.38 -11.99 -17.31
C ARG A 354 -3.64 -13.38 -16.72
N THR A 355 -2.57 -14.09 -16.35
CA THR A 355 -2.64 -15.42 -15.76
C THR A 355 -3.02 -15.38 -14.28
N GLU A 356 -2.47 -14.44 -13.50
CA GLU A 356 -2.70 -14.41 -12.04
C GLU A 356 -3.95 -13.64 -11.61
N LEU A 357 -4.39 -12.63 -12.38
CA LEU A 357 -5.49 -11.71 -12.01
C LEU A 357 -6.80 -12.42 -11.66
N PRO A 358 -7.27 -13.45 -12.39
CA PRO A 358 -8.52 -14.14 -12.06
C PRO A 358 -8.55 -14.66 -10.62
N ALA A 359 -7.40 -15.04 -10.08
CA ALA A 359 -7.32 -15.59 -8.73
C ALA A 359 -7.25 -14.52 -7.63
N PHE A 360 -7.19 -13.24 -7.99
CA PHE A 360 -7.41 -12.10 -7.08
C PHE A 360 -8.87 -11.63 -7.03
N ASP A 361 -9.73 -12.16 -7.90
CA ASP A 361 -11.18 -11.93 -7.88
C ASP A 361 -11.85 -13.07 -7.09
N THR A 362 -12.55 -12.73 -6.00
CA THR A 362 -13.26 -13.72 -5.18
C THR A 362 -14.67 -14.01 -5.67
N GLY A 363 -15.14 -13.26 -6.68
CA GLY A 363 -16.51 -13.24 -7.19
C GLY A 363 -17.44 -12.26 -6.47
N ALA A 364 -17.00 -11.67 -5.35
CA ALA A 364 -17.79 -10.69 -4.58
C ALA A 364 -16.95 -9.53 -3.99
N TRP A 365 -15.63 -9.63 -4.13
CA TRP A 365 -14.62 -8.70 -3.63
C TRP A 365 -13.23 -9.03 -4.21
N SER A 366 -12.26 -8.15 -4.03
CA SER A 366 -10.87 -8.39 -4.44
C SER A 366 -9.97 -8.87 -3.30
N LEU A 367 -8.94 -9.63 -3.65
CA LEU A 367 -7.80 -9.92 -2.76
C LEU A 367 -6.72 -8.84 -2.94
N TYR A 368 -6.12 -8.40 -1.84
CA TYR A 368 -4.96 -7.51 -1.82
C TYR A 368 -3.68 -8.27 -2.18
N SER A 369 -3.47 -9.41 -1.51
CA SER A 369 -2.26 -10.21 -1.67
C SER A 369 -2.52 -11.71 -1.61
N ARG A 370 -1.67 -12.47 -2.27
CA ARG A 370 -1.65 -13.94 -2.26
C ARG A 370 -0.22 -14.45 -2.04
N ALA A 371 -0.09 -15.66 -1.51
CA ALA A 371 1.20 -16.36 -1.51
C ALA A 371 1.59 -16.76 -2.94
N ALA A 372 2.89 -16.79 -3.23
CA ALA A 372 3.41 -17.14 -4.55
C ALA A 372 3.09 -18.59 -4.98
N THR A 373 2.95 -19.52 -4.03
CA THR A 373 2.74 -20.95 -4.29
C THR A 373 1.48 -21.46 -3.60
N GLY A 374 0.31 -21.22 -4.18
CA GLY A 374 -0.97 -21.69 -3.65
C GLY A 374 -1.31 -21.16 -2.24
N GLY A 375 -2.54 -21.39 -1.79
CA GLY A 375 -3.01 -20.93 -0.48
C GLY A 375 -3.97 -19.74 -0.53
N GLY A 376 -4.52 -19.39 0.64
CA GLY A 376 -5.47 -18.30 0.80
C GLY A 376 -4.84 -16.94 0.56
N GLY A 377 -5.63 -15.96 0.10
CA GLY A 377 -5.22 -14.57 0.01
C GLY A 377 -5.82 -13.71 1.12
N MET A 378 -5.28 -12.51 1.27
CA MET A 378 -5.84 -11.48 2.12
C MET A 378 -6.85 -10.66 1.31
N GLU A 379 -8.11 -10.60 1.75
CA GLU A 379 -9.10 -9.69 1.15
C GLU A 379 -8.67 -8.24 1.30
N SER A 380 -8.89 -7.45 0.24
CA SER A 380 -8.64 -6.02 0.26
C SER A 380 -9.51 -5.34 1.31
N ASP A 381 -8.99 -4.30 1.95
CA ASP A 381 -9.88 -3.31 2.55
C ASP A 381 -10.58 -2.48 1.47
N LEU A 382 -11.43 -1.53 1.86
CA LEU A 382 -12.13 -0.67 0.90
C LEU A 382 -11.13 0.09 0.01
N GLY A 383 -10.12 0.73 0.61
CA GLY A 383 -9.15 1.54 -0.12
C GLY A 383 -8.35 0.72 -1.14
N TYR A 384 -7.93 -0.50 -0.80
CA TYR A 384 -7.21 -1.36 -1.73
C TYR A 384 -8.08 -1.96 -2.83
N HIS A 385 -9.36 -2.21 -2.53
CA HIS A 385 -10.30 -2.66 -3.54
C HIS A 385 -10.51 -1.58 -4.60
N GLU A 386 -10.74 -0.34 -4.17
CA GLU A 386 -10.86 0.82 -5.05
C GLU A 386 -9.57 1.12 -5.82
N LEU A 387 -8.42 1.04 -5.14
CA LEU A 387 -7.13 1.28 -5.76
C LEU A 387 -6.83 0.27 -6.87
N LEU A 388 -7.06 -1.02 -6.61
CA LEU A 388 -6.88 -2.07 -7.62
C LEU A 388 -7.85 -1.88 -8.79
N ARG A 389 -9.13 -1.62 -8.52
CA ARG A 389 -10.13 -1.28 -9.53
C ARG A 389 -9.65 -0.15 -10.44
N ASP A 390 -9.15 0.94 -9.87
CA ASP A 390 -8.72 2.10 -10.64
C ASP A 390 -7.43 1.87 -11.43
N PHE A 391 -6.50 1.07 -10.91
CA PHE A 391 -5.33 0.63 -11.67
C PHE A 391 -5.71 -0.29 -12.85
N LEU A 392 -6.68 -1.19 -12.67
CA LEU A 392 -7.20 -2.03 -13.74
C LEU A 392 -7.95 -1.24 -14.81
N ARG A 393 -8.73 -0.22 -14.43
CA ARG A 393 -9.32 0.73 -15.38
C ARG A 393 -8.25 1.44 -16.19
N GLY A 394 -7.21 1.94 -15.51
CA GLY A 394 -6.08 2.58 -16.18
C GLY A 394 -5.37 1.67 -17.18
N LEU A 395 -5.22 0.38 -16.87
CA LEU A 395 -4.61 -0.59 -17.77
C LEU A 395 -5.55 -0.93 -18.96
N CYS A 396 -6.84 -1.12 -18.68
CA CYS A 396 -7.89 -1.28 -19.69
C CYS A 396 -7.90 -0.12 -20.70
N ASP A 397 -7.87 1.13 -20.22
CA ASP A 397 -7.90 2.33 -21.08
C ASP A 397 -6.67 2.39 -22.02
N ARG A 398 -5.48 2.08 -21.48
CA ARG A 398 -4.22 2.04 -22.25
C ARG A 398 -4.27 1.02 -23.37
N LEU A 399 -4.64 -0.22 -23.05
CA LEU A 399 -4.71 -1.31 -24.01
C LEU A 399 -5.84 -1.11 -25.03
N THR A 400 -6.96 -0.49 -24.63
CA THR A 400 -8.02 -0.09 -25.56
C THR A 400 -7.53 0.96 -26.55
N ALA A 401 -6.74 1.93 -26.08
CA ALA A 401 -6.14 2.93 -26.96
C ALA A 401 -5.13 2.32 -27.93
N ASP A 402 -4.31 1.36 -27.49
CA ASP A 402 -3.40 0.61 -28.36
C ASP A 402 -4.16 -0.16 -29.45
N ALA A 403 -5.20 -0.91 -29.07
CA ALA A 403 -6.00 -1.68 -30.01
C ALA A 403 -6.65 -0.79 -31.07
N ARG A 404 -7.16 0.39 -30.67
CA ARG A 404 -7.71 1.38 -31.61
C ARG A 404 -6.65 1.94 -32.56
N ARG A 405 -5.45 2.25 -32.06
CA ARG A 405 -4.32 2.70 -32.89
C ARG A 405 -3.92 1.63 -33.91
N ALA A 406 -3.78 0.37 -33.47
CA ALA A 406 -3.43 -0.73 -34.35
C ALA A 406 -4.46 -0.92 -35.48
N ALA A 407 -5.75 -0.85 -35.15
CA ALA A 407 -6.83 -0.94 -36.14
C ALA A 407 -6.81 0.22 -37.17
N SER A 408 -6.35 1.41 -36.76
CA SER A 408 -6.31 2.60 -37.65
C SER A 408 -5.14 2.60 -38.64
N VAL A 409 -4.07 1.82 -38.38
CA VAL A 409 -2.83 1.86 -39.18
C VAL A 409 -2.83 0.81 -40.31
N GLY A 410 -3.81 -0.12 -40.37
CA GLY A 410 -3.99 -1.04 -41.49
C GLY A 410 -2.82 -1.99 -41.80
N GLY A 411 -1.80 -2.05 -40.93
CA GLY A 411 -0.55 -2.79 -41.15
C GLY A 411 -0.56 -4.20 -40.57
N THR A 412 0.03 -5.13 -41.32
CA THR A 412 0.06 -6.58 -41.07
C THR A 412 1.24 -7.08 -40.22
N GLU A 413 2.06 -6.21 -39.61
CA GLU A 413 3.36 -6.63 -39.04
C GLU A 413 3.62 -6.33 -37.55
N ALA A 414 2.74 -5.64 -36.84
CA ALA A 414 2.90 -5.48 -35.38
C ALA A 414 2.22 -6.65 -34.63
N SER A 415 2.91 -7.27 -33.65
CA SER A 415 2.25 -8.19 -32.72
C SER A 415 0.98 -7.53 -32.16
N PRO A 416 -0.18 -8.22 -32.20
CA PRO A 416 -1.44 -7.61 -31.79
C PRO A 416 -1.34 -7.11 -30.35
N ALA A 417 -1.81 -5.89 -30.12
CA ALA A 417 -1.91 -5.34 -28.77
C ALA A 417 -2.67 -6.33 -27.86
N PRO A 418 -2.24 -6.53 -26.60
CA PRO A 418 -2.94 -7.43 -25.70
C PRO A 418 -4.42 -7.07 -25.56
N ASP A 419 -5.29 -8.08 -25.56
CA ASP A 419 -6.74 -7.88 -25.42
C ASP A 419 -7.07 -7.18 -24.07
N PRO A 420 -7.68 -5.98 -24.08
CA PRO A 420 -8.01 -5.25 -22.86
C PRO A 420 -9.12 -5.91 -22.02
N ALA A 421 -9.93 -6.81 -22.61
CA ALA A 421 -11.20 -7.23 -22.04
C ALA A 421 -11.11 -7.81 -20.61
N PRO A 422 -10.13 -8.67 -20.23
CA PRO A 422 -10.06 -9.21 -18.87
C PRO A 422 -9.87 -8.12 -17.80
N TYR A 423 -9.10 -7.06 -18.12
CA TYR A 423 -8.87 -5.95 -17.20
C TYR A 423 -10.11 -5.07 -17.07
N CYS A 424 -10.74 -4.76 -18.20
CA CYS A 424 -11.97 -3.97 -18.24
C CYS A 424 -13.10 -4.67 -17.47
N GLN A 425 -13.32 -5.96 -17.72
CA GLN A 425 -14.37 -6.74 -17.06
C GLN A 425 -14.11 -6.87 -15.55
N THR A 426 -12.87 -7.12 -15.14
CA THR A 426 -12.52 -7.21 -13.71
C THR A 426 -12.71 -5.88 -13.00
N ALA A 427 -12.33 -4.76 -13.65
CA ALA A 427 -12.60 -3.42 -13.13
C ALA A 427 -14.10 -3.13 -12.99
N THR A 428 -14.93 -3.57 -13.95
CA THR A 428 -16.39 -3.47 -13.86
C THR A 428 -16.93 -4.27 -12.68
N ARG A 429 -16.53 -5.54 -12.52
CA ARG A 429 -16.97 -6.36 -11.38
C ARG A 429 -16.59 -5.73 -10.03
N PHE A 430 -15.36 -5.24 -9.89
CA PHE A 430 -14.94 -4.51 -8.67
C PHE A 430 -15.68 -3.17 -8.50
N THR A 431 -16.26 -2.60 -9.56
CA THR A 431 -17.15 -1.46 -9.43
C THR A 431 -18.51 -1.87 -8.86
N ASP A 432 -19.03 -2.99 -9.32
CA ASP A 432 -20.32 -3.54 -8.89
C ASP A 432 -20.27 -4.09 -7.45
N ASP A 433 -19.13 -4.67 -7.06
CA ASP A 433 -18.87 -5.20 -5.72
C ASP A 433 -19.06 -4.14 -4.61
N LEU A 434 -18.75 -2.88 -4.91
CA LEU A 434 -18.91 -1.74 -4.00
C LEU A 434 -20.37 -1.41 -3.68
N ARG A 435 -21.31 -1.91 -4.48
CA ARG A 435 -22.76 -1.64 -4.34
C ARG A 435 -23.56 -2.91 -4.08
N THR A 436 -22.95 -4.08 -4.24
CA THR A 436 -23.61 -5.38 -4.09
C THR A 436 -23.57 -5.80 -2.62
N PRO A 437 -24.72 -5.99 -1.94
CA PRO A 437 -24.74 -6.47 -0.56
C PRO A 437 -24.05 -7.83 -0.37
N PRO A 438 -23.50 -8.11 0.83
CA PRO A 438 -22.92 -9.43 1.12
C PRO A 438 -24.00 -10.53 1.13
N VAL A 439 -23.67 -11.69 0.60
CA VAL A 439 -24.53 -12.89 0.64
C VAL A 439 -24.24 -13.70 1.90
N LEU A 440 -25.30 -13.96 2.67
CA LEU A 440 -25.26 -14.74 3.90
C LEU A 440 -26.02 -16.04 3.72
N ALA A 441 -25.42 -17.17 4.14
CA ALA A 441 -26.13 -18.44 4.20
C ALA A 441 -26.02 -19.07 5.59
N ILE A 442 -27.16 -19.50 6.12
CA ILE A 442 -27.25 -20.23 7.38
C ILE A 442 -28.30 -21.34 7.26
N ALA A 443 -27.84 -22.58 7.28
CA ALA A 443 -28.74 -23.73 7.29
C ALA A 443 -29.34 -23.97 8.68
N PRO A 444 -30.51 -24.63 8.79
CA PRO A 444 -31.05 -25.09 10.07
C PRO A 444 -30.06 -25.94 10.87
N GLN A 445 -29.99 -25.74 12.18
CA GLN A 445 -28.99 -26.39 13.03
C GLN A 445 -29.62 -27.03 14.25
N ARG A 446 -28.91 -28.01 14.82
CA ARG A 446 -29.32 -28.70 16.04
C ARG A 446 -28.21 -28.65 17.07
N LEU A 447 -28.55 -28.28 18.30
CA LEU A 447 -27.66 -28.31 19.46
C LEU A 447 -28.34 -29.02 20.63
N ARG A 448 -27.59 -29.28 21.70
CA ARG A 448 -28.13 -29.83 22.95
C ARG A 448 -28.07 -28.79 24.06
N GLN A 449 -29.09 -28.76 24.89
CA GLN A 449 -29.15 -27.91 26.08
C GLN A 449 -27.95 -28.20 26.99
N LYS A 450 -27.30 -27.13 27.48
CA LYS A 450 -26.06 -27.16 28.26
C LYS A 450 -24.88 -27.83 27.55
N GLY A 451 -25.00 -28.24 26.29
CA GLY A 451 -23.89 -28.74 25.48
C GLY A 451 -23.15 -27.60 24.80
N SER A 452 -21.82 -27.65 24.76
CA SER A 452 -21.04 -26.73 23.93
C SER A 452 -21.20 -27.10 22.46
N GLY A 453 -21.57 -26.15 21.61
CA GLY A 453 -21.62 -26.35 20.16
C GLY A 453 -21.25 -25.07 19.41
N ALA A 454 -21.41 -25.07 18.09
CA ALA A 454 -21.10 -23.92 17.26
C ALA A 454 -22.19 -23.70 16.21
N ILE A 455 -22.56 -22.44 16.02
CA ILE A 455 -23.38 -21.99 14.91
C ILE A 455 -22.49 -21.81 13.69
N ARG A 456 -22.84 -22.48 12.59
CA ARG A 456 -22.09 -22.42 11.32
C ARG A 456 -22.81 -21.57 10.28
N PHE A 457 -22.10 -20.75 9.53
CA PHE A 457 -22.70 -19.94 8.47
C PHE A 457 -21.63 -19.55 7.44
N THR A 458 -22.05 -18.97 6.32
CA THR A 458 -21.15 -18.43 5.31
C THR A 458 -21.39 -16.96 5.06
N VAL A 459 -20.32 -16.29 4.65
CA VAL A 459 -20.31 -14.92 4.13
C VAL A 459 -19.47 -14.95 2.85
N ASP A 460 -19.88 -14.28 1.79
CA ASP A 460 -19.19 -14.27 0.50
C ASP A 460 -18.06 -13.22 0.39
N LYS A 461 -18.12 -12.16 1.21
CA LYS A 461 -17.12 -11.09 1.25
C LYS A 461 -16.87 -10.55 2.66
N VAL A 462 -15.71 -9.95 2.87
CA VAL A 462 -15.33 -9.29 4.13
C VAL A 462 -16.41 -8.35 4.67
N SER A 463 -16.90 -8.65 5.87
CA SER A 463 -18.03 -7.94 6.49
C SER A 463 -17.94 -7.89 8.01
N TRP A 464 -18.52 -6.85 8.61
CA TRP A 464 -18.90 -6.84 10.02
C TRP A 464 -20.21 -7.61 10.20
N VAL A 465 -20.12 -8.81 10.79
CA VAL A 465 -21.26 -9.70 10.97
C VAL A 465 -21.71 -9.68 12.42
N THR A 466 -22.96 -9.30 12.63
CA THR A 466 -23.66 -9.42 13.92
C THR A 466 -24.55 -10.66 13.89
N ILE A 467 -24.21 -11.66 14.71
CA ILE A 467 -25.08 -12.80 14.98
C ILE A 467 -25.95 -12.50 16.20
N THR A 468 -27.25 -12.74 16.07
CA THR A 468 -28.21 -12.65 17.17
C THR A 468 -28.97 -13.97 17.28
N ILE A 469 -28.97 -14.60 18.45
CA ILE A 469 -29.78 -15.80 18.72
C ILE A 469 -30.89 -15.40 19.68
N ARG A 470 -32.14 -15.70 19.30
CA ARG A 470 -33.33 -15.46 20.13
C ARG A 470 -34.04 -16.75 20.50
N ARG A 471 -34.66 -16.77 21.67
CA ARG A 471 -35.67 -17.76 22.08
C ARG A 471 -36.97 -17.00 22.32
N GLY A 472 -37.93 -17.14 21.41
CA GLY A 472 -39.07 -16.22 21.37
C GLY A 472 -38.58 -14.77 21.14
N SER A 473 -39.00 -13.83 21.98
CA SER A 473 -38.54 -12.44 21.93
C SER A 473 -37.20 -12.18 22.63
N THR A 474 -36.72 -13.11 23.46
CA THR A 474 -35.53 -12.90 24.29
C THR A 474 -34.24 -13.16 23.51
N VAL A 475 -33.33 -12.19 23.48
CA VAL A 475 -31.96 -12.35 22.96
C VAL A 475 -31.14 -13.15 23.96
N VAL A 476 -30.63 -14.32 23.54
CA VAL A 476 -29.78 -15.20 24.36
C VAL A 476 -28.31 -15.16 23.95
N LEU A 477 -28.00 -14.60 22.78
CA LEU A 477 -26.65 -14.31 22.31
C LEU A 477 -26.71 -13.14 21.33
N GLN A 478 -25.79 -12.19 21.47
CA GLN A 478 -25.46 -11.23 20.42
C GLN A 478 -23.95 -11.06 20.37
N ARG A 479 -23.36 -11.19 19.18
CA ARG A 479 -21.92 -10.99 18.96
C ARG A 479 -21.67 -10.37 17.60
N THR A 480 -20.68 -9.49 17.54
CA THR A 480 -20.24 -8.85 16.30
C THR A 480 -18.76 -9.14 16.08
N ALA A 481 -18.39 -9.49 14.86
CA ALA A 481 -17.01 -9.72 14.46
C ALA A 481 -16.80 -9.31 13.00
N ARG A 482 -15.59 -8.87 12.66
CA ARG A 482 -15.16 -8.72 11.27
C ARG A 482 -14.75 -10.10 10.75
N LEU A 483 -15.44 -10.58 9.74
CA LEU A 483 -15.23 -11.89 9.14
C LEU A 483 -14.92 -11.72 7.66
N GLY A 484 -13.90 -12.43 7.18
CA GLY A 484 -13.62 -12.53 5.74
C GLY A 484 -14.59 -13.45 5.03
N ARG A 485 -14.40 -13.70 3.73
CA ARG A 485 -15.20 -14.68 2.99
C ARG A 485 -15.05 -16.10 3.54
N GLY A 486 -16.06 -16.92 3.28
CA GLY A 486 -16.04 -18.35 3.51
C GLY A 486 -16.90 -18.80 4.68
N ARG A 487 -16.55 -19.97 5.24
CA ARG A 487 -17.29 -20.64 6.30
C ARG A 487 -16.81 -20.18 7.67
N HIS A 488 -17.76 -19.78 8.51
CA HIS A 488 -17.50 -19.30 9.87
C HIS A 488 -18.23 -20.14 10.91
N ARG A 489 -17.71 -20.11 12.13
CA ARG A 489 -18.34 -20.75 13.29
C ARG A 489 -18.25 -19.88 14.53
N ILE A 490 -19.36 -19.78 15.26
CA ILE A 490 -19.40 -19.07 16.56
C ILE A 490 -19.85 -20.04 17.64
N GLY A 491 -19.05 -20.14 18.70
CA GLY A 491 -19.38 -20.98 19.85
C GLY A 491 -20.66 -20.52 20.55
N PHE A 492 -21.54 -21.46 20.84
CA PHE A 492 -22.79 -21.22 21.55
C PHE A 492 -23.13 -22.41 22.46
N ARG A 493 -23.55 -22.11 23.69
CA ARG A 493 -23.98 -23.09 24.68
C ARG A 493 -25.39 -22.73 25.16
N PRO A 494 -26.45 -23.34 24.61
CA PRO A 494 -27.81 -22.96 24.94
C PRO A 494 -28.20 -23.37 26.37
N ALA A 495 -28.74 -22.45 27.16
CA ALA A 495 -29.17 -22.72 28.53
C ALA A 495 -30.50 -23.50 28.62
N LYS A 496 -31.39 -23.29 27.64
CA LYS A 496 -32.75 -23.87 27.60
C LYS A 496 -32.96 -24.64 26.29
N ALA A 497 -33.76 -25.70 26.36
CA ALA A 497 -34.20 -26.44 25.18
C ALA A 497 -35.31 -25.70 24.42
N GLY A 498 -35.63 -26.18 23.22
CA GLY A 498 -36.68 -25.66 22.36
C GLY A 498 -36.16 -24.86 21.16
N PRO A 499 -37.09 -24.29 20.38
CA PRO A 499 -36.76 -23.54 19.17
C PRO A 499 -36.06 -22.22 19.51
N HIS A 500 -35.07 -21.89 18.71
CA HIS A 500 -34.35 -20.63 18.70
C HIS A 500 -34.28 -20.13 17.26
N THR A 501 -34.21 -18.81 17.10
CA THR A 501 -34.02 -18.15 15.81
C THR A 501 -32.63 -17.55 15.78
N ILE A 502 -31.90 -17.79 14.70
CA ILE A 502 -30.60 -17.18 14.43
C ILE A 502 -30.82 -16.10 13.37
N THR A 503 -30.41 -14.88 13.67
CA THR A 503 -30.37 -13.78 12.70
C THR A 503 -28.93 -13.37 12.49
N LEU A 504 -28.48 -13.36 11.24
CA LEU A 504 -27.21 -12.80 10.82
C LEU A 504 -27.49 -11.46 10.14
N ARG A 505 -26.82 -10.39 10.59
CA ARG A 505 -26.78 -9.13 9.86
C ARG A 505 -25.33 -8.83 9.51
N ALA A 506 -25.04 -8.65 8.23
CA ALA A 506 -23.71 -8.27 7.76
C ALA A 506 -23.73 -6.87 7.16
N VAL A 507 -22.66 -6.11 7.41
CA VAL A 507 -22.35 -4.86 6.72
C VAL A 507 -20.95 -5.01 6.13
N ASP A 508 -20.83 -4.91 4.82
CA ASP A 508 -19.53 -4.98 4.15
C ASP A 508 -18.71 -3.70 4.35
N LEU A 509 -17.50 -3.66 3.78
CA LEU A 509 -16.61 -2.51 3.93
C LEU A 509 -17.09 -1.25 3.17
N ALA A 510 -17.97 -1.39 2.18
CA ALA A 510 -18.57 -0.28 1.44
C ALA A 510 -19.88 0.22 2.07
N GLY A 511 -20.35 -0.44 3.14
CA GLY A 511 -21.55 -0.07 3.87
C GLY A 511 -22.83 -0.77 3.39
N ASN A 512 -22.74 -1.70 2.44
CA ASN A 512 -23.90 -2.47 1.99
C ASN A 512 -24.28 -3.48 3.07
N ALA A 513 -25.58 -3.67 3.30
CA ALA A 513 -26.08 -4.49 4.38
C ALA A 513 -26.99 -5.62 3.88
N ALA A 514 -26.87 -6.78 4.51
CA ALA A 514 -27.75 -7.92 4.26
C ALA A 514 -28.13 -8.61 5.58
N THR A 515 -29.29 -9.28 5.59
CA THR A 515 -29.76 -10.05 6.74
C THR A 515 -30.23 -11.43 6.28
N ALA A 516 -29.85 -12.47 7.03
CA ALA A 516 -30.34 -13.84 6.85
C ALA A 516 -30.84 -14.40 8.18
N THR A 517 -31.88 -15.23 8.12
CA THR A 517 -32.46 -15.88 9.30
C THR A 517 -32.44 -17.40 9.13
N GLY A 518 -32.10 -18.12 10.20
CA GLY A 518 -32.09 -19.58 10.24
C GLY A 518 -32.67 -20.12 11.54
N ALA A 519 -33.16 -21.36 11.50
CA ALA A 519 -33.71 -22.03 12.68
C ALA A 519 -32.63 -22.79 13.46
N LEU A 520 -32.72 -22.76 14.79
CA LEU A 520 -31.92 -23.57 15.70
C LEU A 520 -32.83 -24.39 16.61
N SER A 521 -32.76 -25.72 16.50
CA SER A 521 -33.44 -26.61 17.43
C SER A 521 -32.50 -27.04 18.55
N VAL A 522 -32.87 -26.78 19.80
CA VAL A 522 -32.11 -27.22 20.97
C VAL A 522 -32.81 -28.38 21.65
N ALA A 523 -32.23 -29.58 21.54
CA ALA A 523 -32.74 -30.76 22.23
C ALA A 523 -32.48 -30.67 23.75
N PRO A 524 -33.33 -31.28 24.60
CA PRO A 524 -33.10 -31.36 26.04
C PRO A 524 -31.74 -31.97 26.41
N ALA A 525 -31.24 -31.63 27.59
CA ALA A 525 -30.03 -32.25 28.13
C ALA A 525 -30.26 -33.76 28.31
N ALA A 526 -29.23 -34.58 28.06
CA ALA A 526 -29.32 -36.02 28.33
C ALA A 526 -29.61 -36.24 29.82
N ALA A 527 -30.57 -37.12 30.14
CA ALA A 527 -30.81 -37.53 31.51
C ALA A 527 -29.49 -38.07 32.10
N LYS A 528 -29.12 -37.63 33.30
CA LYS A 528 -28.00 -38.25 34.02
C LYS A 528 -28.34 -39.73 34.17
N ARG A 529 -27.57 -40.63 33.53
CA ARG A 529 -27.56 -42.04 33.90
C ARG A 529 -27.28 -42.08 35.39
N ARG A 530 -28.29 -42.40 36.20
CA ARG A 530 -28.06 -42.82 37.59
C ARG A 530 -27.11 -44.02 37.49
N ARG A 531 -25.92 -43.92 38.09
CA ARG A 531 -25.15 -45.13 38.40
C ARG A 531 -26.08 -45.95 39.30
N ALA A 532 -26.43 -47.15 38.84
CA ALA A 532 -27.13 -48.10 39.69
C ALA A 532 -26.25 -48.35 40.94
N PRO A 533 -26.86 -48.47 42.13
CA PRO A 533 -26.15 -48.57 43.40
C PRO A 533 -25.16 -49.73 43.45
#